data_AF-A0A2V7TC23-F1
#
_entry.id   AF-A0A2V7TC23-F1
#
_cell.length_a   1.000
_cell.length_b   1.000
_cell.length_c   1.000
_cell.angle_alpha   90.00
_cell.angle_beta   90.00
_cell.angle_gamma   90.00
#
_symmetry.space_group_name_H-M   'P 1'
#
loop_
_entity.id
_entity.type
_entity.pdbx_description
1 polymer ?
#
loop_
_entity_poly.entity_id
_entity_poly.type
_entity_poly.pdbx_seq_one_letter_code
_entity_poly.pdbx_strand_id
1 'polypeptide(L)'
;MAHFDEGALMSKTLLGIMLLVDVAPVSAQDWRAQLKADAVVVRGGKMVYDEVGVYKINVTGYAPAQVQVKVHSEAVQGGVVSRDNFVSLTARLFSLTLTAALSESYHVPANQFLRGLDYTQLNAGIGTPDLVLNLVMTNEGMELEAVNVPPGQSTRHTMTWEQLFAK
;
A
#
# COMPACT_ATOMS: atom_id res chain seq x y z
N MET A 1 -13.35 -32.86 5.42
CA MET A 1 -12.90 -31.66 6.15
C MET A 1 -11.41 -31.49 5.87
N ALA A 2 -11.08 -30.66 4.88
CA ALA A 2 -9.70 -30.26 4.64
C ALA A 2 -9.44 -29.05 5.54
N HIS A 3 -8.53 -29.20 6.50
CA HIS A 3 -7.93 -28.06 7.19
C HIS A 3 -7.09 -27.31 6.17
N PHE A 4 -7.61 -26.18 5.67
CA PHE A 4 -6.83 -25.23 4.91
C PHE A 4 -6.13 -24.31 5.89
N ASP A 5 -4.80 -24.38 5.89
CA ASP A 5 -3.94 -23.54 6.70
C ASP A 5 -3.82 -22.16 6.01
N GLU A 6 -4.71 -21.24 6.39
CA GLU A 6 -4.83 -19.89 5.81
C GLU A 6 -3.52 -19.09 5.89
N GLY A 7 -2.70 -19.33 6.92
CA GLY A 7 -1.40 -18.68 7.10
C GLY A 7 -0.34 -19.12 6.08
N ALA A 8 -0.41 -20.38 5.63
CA ALA A 8 0.51 -20.92 4.63
C ALA A 8 0.18 -20.43 3.20
N LEU A 9 -1.08 -20.04 2.96
CA LEU A 9 -1.52 -19.53 1.67
C LEU A 9 -1.12 -18.06 1.49
N MET A 10 -1.37 -17.19 2.49
CA MET A 10 -0.93 -15.78 2.45
C MET A 10 0.59 -15.63 2.31
N SER A 11 1.37 -16.48 2.98
CA SER A 11 2.84 -16.47 2.88
C SER A 11 3.32 -16.82 1.46
N LYS A 12 2.68 -17.78 0.79
CA LYS A 12 3.00 -18.18 -0.60
C LYS A 12 2.52 -17.15 -1.62
N THR A 13 1.39 -16.49 -1.38
CA THR A 13 0.90 -15.40 -2.23
C THR A 13 1.80 -14.17 -2.12
N LEU A 14 2.31 -13.83 -0.92
CA LEU A 14 3.25 -12.70 -0.73
C LEU A 14 4.60 -12.94 -1.42
N LEU A 15 5.16 -14.16 -1.30
CA LEU A 15 6.39 -14.57 -1.99
C LEU A 15 6.22 -14.58 -3.52
N GLY A 16 5.05 -15.02 -4.01
CA GLY A 16 4.72 -14.96 -5.45
C GLY A 16 4.52 -13.53 -5.98
N ILE A 17 4.00 -12.62 -5.15
CA ILE A 17 3.78 -11.20 -5.50
C ILE A 17 5.10 -10.41 -5.51
N MET A 18 6.07 -10.73 -4.64
CA MET A 18 7.40 -10.12 -4.65
C MET A 18 8.23 -10.45 -5.90
N LEU A 19 7.99 -11.61 -6.53
CA LEU A 19 8.67 -12.06 -7.75
C LEU A 19 8.16 -11.39 -9.05
N LEU A 20 7.08 -10.62 -9.00
CA LEU A 20 6.56 -9.84 -10.14
C LEU A 20 7.16 -8.43 -10.17
N VAL A 21 8.50 -8.36 -10.25
CA VAL A 21 9.24 -7.08 -10.24
C VAL A 21 8.94 -6.21 -11.47
N ASP A 22 8.40 -6.75 -12.57
CA ASP A 22 8.36 -6.08 -13.88
C ASP A 22 6.98 -5.85 -14.54
N VAL A 23 5.89 -5.79 -13.77
CA VAL A 23 4.62 -5.28 -14.34
C VAL A 23 4.01 -4.23 -13.44
N ALA A 24 4.48 -3.00 -13.63
CA ALA A 24 3.90 -1.82 -13.02
C ALA A 24 2.41 -1.71 -13.42
N PRO A 25 1.45 -1.70 -12.48
CA PRO A 25 0.10 -1.26 -12.78
C PRO A 25 0.13 0.21 -13.24
N VAL A 26 -0.91 0.69 -13.93
CA VAL A 26 -0.99 2.08 -14.40
C VAL A 26 -0.87 3.09 -13.25
N SER A 27 -1.24 2.72 -12.01
CA SER A 27 -0.99 3.50 -10.79
C SER A 27 0.51 3.64 -10.44
N ALA A 28 1.36 2.73 -10.90
CA ALA A 28 2.82 2.81 -10.82
C ALA A 28 3.44 3.57 -12.02
N GLN A 29 2.67 4.35 -12.78
CA GLN A 29 3.24 5.41 -13.63
C GLN A 29 3.31 6.77 -12.91
N ASP A 30 2.47 6.99 -11.89
CA ASP A 30 2.37 8.28 -11.21
C ASP A 30 3.40 8.49 -10.10
N TRP A 31 4.16 7.47 -9.69
CA TRP A 31 5.27 7.68 -8.74
C TRP A 31 6.29 8.69 -9.26
N ARG A 32 6.48 8.79 -10.58
CA ARG A 32 7.35 9.83 -11.17
C ARG A 32 6.78 11.23 -10.98
N ALA A 33 5.45 11.39 -10.99
CA ALA A 33 4.80 12.65 -10.67
C ALA A 33 4.87 12.95 -9.17
N GLN A 34 4.68 11.93 -8.32
CA GLN A 34 4.83 12.03 -6.87
C GLN A 34 6.26 12.38 -6.44
N LEU A 35 7.28 11.83 -7.12
CA LEU A 35 8.68 12.20 -6.89
C LEU A 35 8.94 13.68 -7.17
N LYS A 36 8.29 14.22 -8.19
CA LYS A 36 8.38 15.63 -8.60
C LYS A 36 7.54 16.56 -7.71
N ALA A 37 6.56 16.03 -6.99
CA ALA A 37 5.73 16.78 -6.06
C ALA A 37 6.40 16.92 -4.69
N ASP A 38 6.08 18.00 -3.97
CA ASP A 38 6.43 18.20 -2.55
C ASP A 38 5.53 17.34 -1.64
N ALA A 39 5.43 16.04 -1.91
CA ALA A 39 4.61 15.11 -1.14
C ALA A 39 5.25 14.70 0.20
N VAL A 40 6.55 14.94 0.37
CA VAL A 40 7.32 14.57 1.55
C VAL A 40 7.65 15.80 2.36
N VAL A 41 7.29 15.79 3.64
CA VAL A 41 7.68 16.84 4.60
C VAL A 41 8.72 16.27 5.55
N VAL A 42 9.75 17.05 5.86
CA VAL A 42 10.73 16.70 6.90
C VAL A 42 10.26 17.25 8.25
N ARG A 43 10.03 16.37 9.23
CA ARG A 43 9.64 16.75 10.60
C ARG A 43 10.38 15.87 11.61
N GLY A 44 11.03 16.49 12.59
CA GLY A 44 11.73 15.76 13.65
C GLY A 44 12.83 14.81 13.15
N GLY A 45 13.53 15.18 12.07
CA GLY A 45 14.57 14.32 11.47
C GLY A 45 14.03 13.11 10.70
N LYS A 46 12.71 13.08 10.41
CA LYS A 46 12.07 12.07 9.57
C LYS A 46 11.51 12.68 8.30
N MET A 47 11.62 11.94 7.21
CA MET A 47 10.80 12.13 6.01
C MET A 47 9.42 11.55 6.30
N VAL A 48 8.37 12.34 6.08
CA VAL A 48 6.98 11.95 6.34
C VAL A 48 6.16 12.14 5.09
N TYR A 49 5.38 11.13 4.75
CA TYR A 49 4.37 11.14 3.69
C TYR A 49 3.01 10.89 4.33
N ASP A 50 2.12 11.88 4.27
CA ASP A 50 0.74 11.77 4.72
C ASP A 50 -0.19 12.01 3.53
N GLU A 51 -1.11 11.09 3.32
CA GLU A 51 -2.13 11.24 2.28
C GLU A 51 -3.47 10.72 2.79
N VAL A 52 -4.54 11.36 2.33
CA VAL A 52 -5.89 10.84 2.51
C VAL A 52 -6.66 11.06 1.21
N GLY A 53 -7.42 10.06 0.81
CA GLY A 53 -8.20 10.14 -0.41
C GLY A 53 -9.34 9.13 -0.43
N VAL A 54 -10.22 9.28 -1.41
CA VAL A 54 -11.36 8.39 -1.64
C VAL A 54 -11.15 7.65 -2.94
N TYR A 55 -11.24 6.32 -2.85
CA TYR A 55 -11.32 5.45 -4.02
C TYR A 55 -12.79 5.13 -4.29
N LYS A 56 -13.27 5.52 -5.47
CA LYS A 56 -14.53 5.06 -6.01
C LYS A 56 -14.25 3.79 -6.79
N ILE A 57 -14.96 2.73 -6.43
CA ILE A 57 -14.80 1.39 -7.00
C ILE A 57 -16.01 1.13 -7.88
N ASN A 58 -15.79 0.98 -9.18
CA ASN A 58 -16.80 0.67 -10.18
C ASN A 58 -16.34 -0.53 -11.02
N VAL A 59 -16.65 -1.72 -10.52
CA VAL A 59 -16.30 -2.99 -11.16
C VAL A 59 -17.56 -3.58 -11.78
N THR A 60 -17.51 -3.91 -13.09
CA THR A 60 -18.65 -4.52 -13.80
C THR A 60 -19.15 -5.77 -13.07
N GLY A 61 -20.46 -5.83 -12.82
CA GLY A 61 -21.10 -6.94 -12.11
C GLY A 61 -21.20 -6.74 -10.59
N TYR A 62 -20.65 -5.65 -10.04
CA TYR A 62 -20.72 -5.31 -8.62
C TYR A 62 -21.40 -3.96 -8.43
N ALA A 63 -22.00 -3.76 -7.25
CA ALA A 63 -22.52 -2.44 -6.87
C ALA A 63 -21.34 -1.46 -6.68
N PRO A 64 -21.47 -0.19 -7.10
CA PRO A 64 -20.46 0.82 -6.84
C PRO A 64 -20.20 0.98 -5.35
N ALA A 65 -18.93 1.07 -4.97
CA ALA A 65 -18.52 1.27 -3.59
C ALA A 65 -17.56 2.47 -3.49
N GLN A 66 -17.40 3.00 -2.29
CA GLN A 66 -16.40 4.03 -1.99
C GLN A 66 -15.66 3.65 -0.73
N VAL A 67 -14.35 3.84 -0.74
CA VAL A 67 -13.49 3.63 0.43
C VAL A 67 -12.57 4.83 0.62
N GLN A 68 -12.58 5.41 1.81
CA GLN A 68 -11.63 6.41 2.22
C GLN A 68 -10.39 5.73 2.79
N VAL A 69 -9.25 6.04 2.20
CA VAL A 69 -7.96 5.47 2.56
C VAL A 69 -7.07 6.56 3.12
N LYS A 70 -6.43 6.29 4.25
CA LYS A 70 -5.39 7.12 4.84
C LYS A 70 -4.04 6.42 4.73
N VAL A 71 -3.03 7.16 4.31
CA VAL A 71 -1.64 6.72 4.25
C VAL A 71 -0.83 7.53 5.24
N HIS A 72 0.00 6.83 5.99
CA HIS A 72 1.10 7.43 6.73
C HIS A 72 2.37 6.64 6.44
N SER A 73 3.43 7.32 6.04
CA SER A 73 4.74 6.71 5.92
C SER A 73 5.81 7.59 6.52
N GLU A 74 6.77 6.97 7.20
CA GLU A 74 7.91 7.67 7.77
C GLU A 74 9.23 6.93 7.55
N ALA A 75 10.30 7.68 7.36
CA ALA A 75 11.66 7.18 7.31
C ALA A 75 12.66 8.17 7.93
N VAL A 76 13.77 7.68 8.48
CA VAL A 76 14.83 8.56 9.00
C VAL A 76 15.45 9.38 7.86
N GLN A 77 15.52 10.70 8.04
CA GLN A 77 16.18 11.59 7.07
C GLN A 77 17.68 11.32 7.06
N GLY A 78 18.25 11.12 5.86
CA GLY A 78 19.68 10.81 5.71
C GLY A 78 20.06 9.40 6.17
N GLY A 79 19.08 8.54 6.43
CA GLY A 79 19.29 7.12 6.69
C GLY A 79 19.59 6.32 5.42
N VAL A 80 19.42 4.99 5.51
CA VAL A 80 19.65 4.06 4.40
C VAL A 80 18.72 4.33 3.19
N VAL A 81 17.50 4.80 3.45
CA VAL A 81 16.49 5.07 2.41
C VAL A 81 16.58 6.53 1.96
N SER A 82 16.87 6.77 0.68
CA SER A 82 16.83 8.12 0.08
C SER A 82 15.38 8.64 -0.01
N ARG A 83 15.19 9.95 -0.16
CA ARG A 83 13.85 10.55 -0.39
C ARG A 83 13.11 9.89 -1.55
N ASP A 84 13.80 9.67 -2.66
CA ASP A 84 13.15 9.14 -3.85
C ASP A 84 12.78 7.67 -3.68
N ASN A 85 13.64 6.88 -3.02
CA ASN A 85 13.30 5.51 -2.66
C ASN A 85 12.18 5.46 -1.63
N PHE A 86 12.13 6.40 -0.68
CA PHE A 86 11.06 6.54 0.29
C PHE A 86 9.71 6.73 -0.42
N VAL A 87 9.59 7.74 -1.28
CA VAL A 87 8.36 7.99 -2.06
C VAL A 87 7.99 6.78 -2.93
N SER A 88 8.98 6.21 -3.65
CA SER A 88 8.71 5.08 -4.54
C SER A 88 8.26 3.83 -3.79
N LEU A 89 8.84 3.53 -2.62
CA LEU A 89 8.46 2.39 -1.79
C LEU A 89 7.08 2.60 -1.19
N THR A 90 6.80 3.79 -0.64
CA THR A 90 5.48 4.14 -0.11
C THR A 90 4.41 3.95 -1.18
N ALA A 91 4.57 4.54 -2.37
CA ALA A 91 3.60 4.45 -3.45
C ALA A 91 3.39 3.00 -3.93
N ARG A 92 4.47 2.22 -4.05
CA ARG A 92 4.42 0.83 -4.53
C ARG A 92 3.77 -0.09 -3.51
N LEU A 93 4.22 -0.06 -2.26
CA LEU A 93 3.69 -0.92 -1.20
C LEU A 93 2.22 -0.59 -0.93
N PHE A 94 1.88 0.70 -0.88
CA PHE A 94 0.49 1.12 -0.78
C PHE A 94 -0.37 0.55 -1.93
N SER A 95 0.07 0.72 -3.18
CA SER A 95 -0.70 0.26 -4.34
C SER A 95 -0.91 -1.26 -4.32
N LEU A 96 0.13 -2.00 -3.93
CA LEU A 96 0.06 -3.46 -3.79
C LEU A 96 -0.90 -3.87 -2.68
N THR A 97 -0.78 -3.27 -1.50
CA THR A 97 -1.65 -3.59 -0.35
C THR A 97 -3.10 -3.23 -0.63
N LEU A 98 -3.36 -2.06 -1.20
CA LEU A 98 -4.71 -1.65 -1.59
C LEU A 98 -5.31 -2.61 -2.63
N THR A 99 -4.53 -2.97 -3.65
CA THR A 99 -4.99 -3.90 -4.69
C THR A 99 -5.24 -5.29 -4.09
N ALA A 100 -4.35 -5.81 -3.26
CA ALA A 100 -4.53 -7.10 -2.60
C ALA A 100 -5.77 -7.09 -1.69
N ALA A 101 -5.88 -6.08 -0.82
CA ALA A 101 -6.98 -5.93 0.13
C ALA A 101 -8.35 -5.83 -0.56
N LEU A 102 -8.41 -5.09 -1.67
CA LEU A 102 -9.69 -4.86 -2.33
C LEU A 102 -10.01 -5.91 -3.40
N SER A 103 -9.06 -6.29 -4.27
CA SER A 103 -9.37 -7.16 -5.42
C SER A 103 -9.83 -8.57 -5.04
N GLU A 104 -9.37 -9.11 -3.90
CA GLU A 104 -9.79 -10.41 -3.41
C GLU A 104 -11.31 -10.47 -3.21
N SER A 105 -11.91 -9.39 -2.70
CA SER A 105 -13.37 -9.32 -2.50
C SER A 105 -14.18 -9.29 -3.80
N TYR A 106 -13.62 -8.74 -4.88
CA TYR A 106 -14.31 -8.60 -6.16
C TYR A 106 -14.08 -9.80 -7.11
N HIS A 107 -13.26 -10.79 -6.75
CA HIS A 107 -13.06 -12.01 -7.54
C HIS A 107 -12.76 -11.77 -9.05
N VAL A 108 -12.16 -10.62 -9.38
CA VAL A 108 -11.81 -10.22 -10.75
C VAL A 108 -10.28 -10.17 -10.90
N PRO A 109 -9.75 -10.30 -12.12
CA PRO A 109 -8.34 -10.04 -12.39
C PRO A 109 -7.91 -8.65 -11.91
N ALA A 110 -6.72 -8.52 -11.32
CA ALA A 110 -6.22 -7.27 -10.75
C ALA A 110 -6.21 -6.10 -11.76
N ASN A 111 -5.89 -6.37 -13.02
CA ASN A 111 -5.92 -5.35 -14.09
C ASN A 111 -7.33 -4.84 -14.40
N GLN A 112 -8.35 -5.69 -14.28
CA GLN A 112 -9.76 -5.30 -14.41
C GLN A 112 -10.21 -4.49 -13.20
N PHE A 113 -9.82 -4.91 -12.00
CA PHE A 113 -10.10 -4.18 -10.76
C PHE A 113 -9.55 -2.74 -10.82
N LEU A 114 -8.28 -2.60 -11.18
CA LEU A 114 -7.60 -1.30 -11.26
C LEU A 114 -8.23 -0.33 -12.27
N ARG A 115 -8.82 -0.83 -13.37
CA ARG A 115 -9.54 0.03 -14.34
C ARG A 115 -10.85 0.57 -13.79
N GLY A 116 -11.42 -0.10 -12.79
CA GLY A 116 -12.62 0.33 -12.09
C GLY A 116 -12.35 1.29 -10.92
N LEU A 117 -11.09 1.63 -10.65
CA LEU A 117 -10.73 2.56 -9.57
C LEU A 117 -10.62 3.98 -10.10
N ASP A 118 -11.34 4.89 -9.45
CA ASP A 118 -11.16 6.33 -9.57
C ASP A 118 -10.73 6.89 -8.21
N TYR A 119 -9.65 7.66 -8.19
CA TYR A 119 -9.05 8.19 -6.97
C TYR A 119 -9.23 9.70 -6.90
N THR A 120 -9.67 10.18 -5.75
CA THR A 120 -9.72 11.61 -5.44
C THR A 120 -8.95 11.87 -4.16
N GLN A 121 -7.87 12.64 -4.24
CA GLN A 121 -7.15 13.12 -3.07
C GLN A 121 -8.03 14.10 -2.28
N LEU A 122 -7.99 13.99 -0.96
CA LEU A 122 -8.65 14.88 -0.03
C LEU A 122 -7.63 15.77 0.68
N ASN A 123 -8.03 16.98 1.06
CA ASN A 123 -7.21 17.88 1.89
C ASN A 123 -7.16 17.42 3.36
N ALA A 124 -8.19 16.70 3.81
CA ALA A 124 -8.32 16.16 5.16
C ALA A 124 -9.29 14.98 5.16
N GLY A 125 -9.16 14.08 6.14
CA GLY A 125 -10.05 12.95 6.30
C GLY A 125 -11.46 13.37 6.74
N ILE A 126 -12.46 12.67 6.22
CA ILE A 126 -13.87 12.83 6.55
C ILE A 126 -14.25 11.69 7.49
N GLY A 127 -14.34 11.97 8.80
CA GLY A 127 -14.64 10.93 9.79
C GLY A 127 -13.53 9.88 9.93
N THR A 128 -13.92 8.63 10.21
CA THR A 128 -12.98 7.51 10.34
C THR A 128 -12.66 6.93 8.96
N PRO A 129 -11.38 6.78 8.58
CA PRO A 129 -11.01 6.12 7.32
C PRO A 129 -11.42 4.65 7.33
N ASP A 130 -11.87 4.14 6.18
CA ASP A 130 -12.22 2.74 5.98
C ASP A 130 -10.97 1.85 6.01
N LEU A 131 -9.84 2.39 5.54
CA LEU A 131 -8.54 1.73 5.50
C LEU A 131 -7.44 2.69 5.95
N VAL A 132 -6.54 2.23 6.83
CA VAL A 132 -5.30 2.95 7.13
C VAL A 132 -4.10 2.08 6.77
N LEU A 133 -3.17 2.65 6.01
CA LEU A 133 -1.91 2.01 5.64
C LEU A 133 -0.75 2.79 6.26
N ASN A 134 0.01 2.12 7.12
CA ASN A 134 1.19 2.67 7.78
C ASN A 134 2.45 1.98 7.27
N LEU A 135 3.48 2.76 6.93
CA LEU A 135 4.79 2.24 6.53
C LEU A 135 5.91 2.97 7.27
N VAL A 136 6.60 2.26 8.15
CA VAL A 136 7.76 2.77 8.88
C VAL A 136 9.02 2.14 8.31
N MET A 137 10.01 2.96 7.97
CA MET A 137 11.31 2.53 7.46
C MET A 137 12.43 3.03 8.34
N THR A 138 13.32 2.12 8.74
CA THR A 138 14.48 2.40 9.59
C THR A 138 15.77 2.04 8.86
N ASN A 139 16.91 2.11 9.55
CA ASN A 139 18.18 1.66 8.96
C ASN A 139 18.28 0.14 8.91
N GLU A 140 17.44 -0.57 9.65
CA GLU A 140 17.46 -2.02 9.84
C GLU A 140 16.43 -2.73 8.95
N GLY A 141 15.30 -2.07 8.66
CA GLY A 141 14.24 -2.67 7.86
C GLY A 141 13.01 -1.78 7.72
N MET A 142 11.89 -2.43 7.48
CA MET A 142 10.60 -1.77 7.39
C MET A 142 9.50 -2.55 8.10
N GLU A 143 8.48 -1.82 8.51
CA GLU A 143 7.22 -2.33 9.00
C GLU A 143 6.08 -1.76 8.18
N LEU A 144 5.25 -2.64 7.62
CA LEU A 144 4.02 -2.31 6.92
C LEU A 144 2.84 -2.79 7.76
N GLU A 145 1.89 -1.90 8.02
CA GLU A 145 0.66 -2.22 8.74
C GLU A 145 -0.56 -1.76 7.93
N ALA A 146 -1.54 -2.66 7.82
CA ALA A 146 -2.86 -2.37 7.28
C ALA A 146 -3.91 -2.52 8.38
N VAL A 147 -4.64 -1.44 8.64
CA VAL A 147 -5.71 -1.38 9.63
C VAL A 147 -7.06 -1.40 8.92
N ASN A 148 -8.01 -2.13 9.48
CA ASN A 148 -9.34 -2.41 8.96
C ASN A 148 -9.36 -3.27 7.68
N VAL A 149 -8.38 -4.18 7.53
CA VAL A 149 -8.41 -5.24 6.51
C VAL A 149 -8.17 -6.59 7.16
N PRO A 150 -9.22 -7.38 7.45
CA PRO A 150 -10.67 -7.09 7.38
C PRO A 150 -11.17 -6.01 8.37
N PRO A 151 -12.42 -5.52 8.27
CA PRO A 151 -12.94 -4.48 9.16
C PRO A 151 -12.75 -4.81 10.65
N GLY A 152 -12.17 -3.87 11.40
CA GLY A 152 -11.87 -4.06 12.83
C GLY A 152 -10.61 -4.88 13.14
N GLN A 153 -9.89 -5.35 12.14
CA GLN A 153 -8.63 -6.08 12.30
C GLN A 153 -7.44 -5.27 11.79
N SER A 154 -6.25 -5.58 12.30
CA SER A 154 -5.00 -5.01 11.79
C SER A 154 -4.03 -6.13 11.46
N THR A 155 -3.39 -6.02 10.30
CA THR A 155 -2.33 -6.92 9.87
C THR A 155 -1.03 -6.15 9.81
N ARG A 156 0.03 -6.72 10.37
CA ARG A 156 1.37 -6.09 10.43
C ARG A 156 2.42 -7.06 9.92
N HIS A 157 3.33 -6.53 9.10
CA HIS A 157 4.46 -7.25 8.55
C HIS A 157 5.74 -6.45 8.78
N THR A 158 6.69 -7.06 9.48
CA THR A 158 8.01 -6.48 9.75
C THR A 158 9.06 -7.31 9.03
N MET A 159 9.97 -6.65 8.33
CA MET A 159 11.07 -7.32 7.63
C MET A 159 12.34 -6.48 7.66
N THR A 160 13.50 -7.15 7.74
CA THR A 160 14.80 -6.47 7.62
C THR A 160 15.11 -6.16 6.16
N TRP A 161 16.01 -5.20 5.91
CA TRP A 161 16.51 -4.95 4.56
C TRP A 161 17.19 -6.19 3.97
N GLU A 162 17.92 -6.95 4.80
CA GLU A 162 18.54 -8.21 4.38
C GLU A 162 17.49 -9.22 3.89
N GLN A 163 16.38 -9.40 4.61
CA GLN A 163 15.30 -10.28 4.18
C GLN A 163 14.65 -9.82 2.87
N LEU A 164 14.51 -8.50 2.67
CA LEU A 164 13.92 -7.94 1.45
C LEU A 164 14.83 -8.10 0.22
N PHE A 165 16.15 -8.04 0.40
CA PHE A 165 17.13 -8.10 -0.70
C PHE A 165 17.85 -9.45 -0.82
N ALA A 166 17.63 -10.38 0.10
CA ALA A 166 18.09 -11.76 -0.01
C ALA A 166 17.36 -12.46 -1.17
N LYS A 167 18.15 -13.00 -2.10
CA LYS A 167 17.67 -13.72 -3.29
C LYS A 167 17.11 -15.10 -2.95
#